data_AF-A0A0B1TTP6-F1
#
_entry.id   AF-A0A0B1TTP6-F1
#
_cell.length_a   1.000
_cell.length_b   1.000
_cell.length_c   1.000
_cell.angle_alpha   90.00
_cell.angle_beta   90.00
_cell.angle_gamma   90.00
#
_symmetry.space_group_name_H-M   'P 1'
#
loop_
_entity.id
_entity.type
_entity.pdbx_description
1 polymer ?
#
loop_
_entity_poly.entity_id
_entity_poly.type
_entity_poly.pdbx_seq_one_letter_code
_entity_poly.pdbx_strand_id
1 'polypeptide(L)'
;MLDVFLAIKAHEEEKQVHPIETTEEQCNPIRSLTQQQIIFAINYTTTYLEHLHIAEKLFTNNTESSLSALVKGYKCGKLDEHYLRPNMFRPIEFEAGEEERALAHKIEQQLREDIIAKRNERMANRLSSFFSRNPHLTIFSAFGSGHFFGNDSVLHHLKRMGYTIQNVRENDAIAPPPKPRNKYKFNSLWMRDKPAVSKISVEIIEENLSSATLYFFVFISLANVY
;
A
#
# COMPACT_ATOMS: atom_id res chain seq x y z
N MET A 1 7.54 -3.61 16.23
CA MET A 1 7.40 -3.90 14.78
C MET A 1 6.98 -2.61 14.09
N LEU A 2 7.58 -2.27 12.93
CA LEU A 2 7.35 -0.98 12.25
C LEU A 2 5.88 -0.74 11.92
N ASP A 3 5.15 -1.78 11.52
CA ASP A 3 3.75 -1.67 11.12
C ASP A 3 2.84 -1.20 12.26
N VAL A 4 3.09 -1.70 13.48
CA VAL A 4 2.39 -1.27 14.69
C VAL A 4 2.68 0.20 14.99
N PHE A 5 3.94 0.62 14.86
CA PHE A 5 4.31 2.02 15.06
C PHE A 5 3.61 2.94 14.06
N LEU A 6 3.59 2.58 12.76
CA LEU A 6 2.91 3.36 11.73
C LEU A 6 1.40 3.43 11.96
N ALA A 7 0.77 2.33 12.39
CA ALA A 7 -0.66 2.31 12.70
C ALA A 7 -1.01 3.21 13.90
N ILE A 8 -0.22 3.14 14.97
CA ILE A 8 -0.38 4.02 16.14
C ILE A 8 -0.18 5.48 15.72
N LYS A 9 0.88 5.78 14.97
CA LYS A 9 1.17 7.14 14.52
C LYS A 9 0.07 7.72 13.63
N ALA A 10 -0.50 6.90 12.75
CA ALA A 10 -1.65 7.30 11.93
C ALA A 10 -2.88 7.58 12.79
N HIS A 11 -3.13 6.78 13.84
CA HIS A 11 -4.22 7.00 14.78
C HIS A 11 -4.07 8.30 15.58
N GLU A 12 -2.87 8.58 16.11
CA GLU A 12 -2.55 9.83 16.82
C GLU A 12 -2.74 11.08 15.95
N GLU A 13 -2.55 10.96 14.63
CA GLU A 13 -2.75 12.04 13.67
C GLU A 13 -4.13 12.02 13.00
N GLU A 14 -5.08 11.25 13.55
CA GLU A 14 -6.46 11.11 13.04
C GLU A 14 -6.55 10.71 11.56
N LYS A 15 -5.57 9.95 11.07
CA LYS A 15 -5.52 9.45 9.69
C LYS A 15 -6.24 8.12 9.58
N GLN A 16 -6.85 7.88 8.42
CA GLN A 16 -7.41 6.58 8.11
C GLN A 16 -6.33 5.59 7.69
N VAL A 17 -6.37 4.39 8.26
CA VAL A 17 -5.48 3.27 7.91
C VAL A 17 -6.28 2.25 7.09
N HIS A 18 -5.73 1.87 5.94
CA HIS A 18 -6.34 0.91 5.03
C HIS A 18 -5.36 -0.24 4.78
N PRO A 19 -5.74 -1.49 5.06
CA PRO A 19 -4.87 -2.63 4.77
C PRO A 19 -4.78 -2.84 3.26
N ILE A 20 -3.57 -3.10 2.76
CA ILE A 20 -3.35 -3.39 1.34
C ILE A 20 -3.71 -4.84 0.98
N GLU A 21 -3.67 -5.73 1.96
CA GLU A 21 -3.96 -7.17 1.87
C GLU A 21 -5.05 -7.57 2.86
N THR A 22 -5.84 -8.59 2.53
CA THR A 22 -6.79 -9.18 3.47
C THR A 22 -6.12 -10.23 4.35
N THR A 23 -6.77 -10.61 5.45
CA THR A 23 -6.31 -11.68 6.34
C THR A 23 -6.19 -13.02 5.62
N GLU A 24 -7.12 -13.32 4.71
CA GLU A 24 -7.15 -14.57 3.97
C GLU A 24 -5.98 -14.68 2.99
N GLU A 25 -5.60 -13.56 2.37
CA GLU A 25 -4.45 -13.50 1.46
C GLU A 25 -3.12 -13.73 2.21
N GLN A 26 -3.01 -13.21 3.43
CA GLN A 26 -1.81 -13.40 4.26
C GLN A 26 -1.72 -14.82 4.83
N CYS A 27 -2.86 -15.42 5.20
CA CYS A 27 -2.90 -16.75 5.80
C CYS A 27 -2.74 -17.90 4.78
N ASN A 28 -2.97 -17.65 3.48
CA ASN A 28 -2.81 -18.67 2.43
C ASN A 28 -1.96 -18.16 1.25
N PRO A 29 -0.64 -17.95 1.45
CA PRO A 29 0.24 -17.37 0.44
C PRO A 29 0.62 -18.33 -0.69
N ILE A 30 0.30 -19.63 -0.59
CA ILE A 30 0.72 -20.69 -1.52
C ILE A 30 -0.47 -21.42 -2.16
N ARG A 31 -1.55 -20.68 -2.43
CA ARG A 31 -2.86 -21.20 -2.84
C ARG A 31 -2.83 -22.15 -4.04
N SER A 32 -1.86 -22.05 -4.96
CA SER A 32 -1.79 -22.90 -6.16
C SER A 32 -1.16 -24.27 -5.93
N LEU A 33 -0.54 -24.53 -4.77
CA LEU A 33 0.08 -25.81 -4.47
C LEU A 33 -0.93 -26.82 -3.92
N THR A 34 -0.82 -28.07 -4.36
CA THR A 34 -1.57 -29.17 -3.75
C THR A 34 -0.90 -29.64 -2.46
N GLN A 35 -1.65 -30.34 -1.61
CA GLN A 35 -1.11 -30.92 -0.38
C GLN A 35 0.08 -31.86 -0.65
N GLN A 36 0.01 -32.66 -1.73
CA GLN A 36 1.12 -33.55 -2.11
C GLN A 36 2.36 -32.77 -2.51
N GLN A 37 2.21 -31.67 -3.25
CA GLN A 37 3.32 -30.80 -3.60
C GLN A 37 3.94 -30.13 -2.38
N ILE A 38 3.13 -29.73 -1.40
CA ILE A 38 3.61 -29.16 -0.13
C ILE A 38 4.43 -30.19 0.64
N ILE A 39 3.92 -31.41 0.79
CA ILE A 39 4.63 -32.51 1.47
C ILE A 39 5.96 -32.81 0.75
N PHE A 40 5.92 -32.91 -0.58
CA PHE A 40 7.12 -33.09 -1.38
C PHE A 40 8.14 -31.96 -1.15
N ALA A 41 7.71 -30.70 -1.20
CA ALA A 41 8.59 -29.55 -1.02
C ALA A 41 9.25 -29.54 0.36
N ILE A 42 8.50 -29.86 1.43
CA ILE A 42 9.02 -29.96 2.80
C ILE A 42 10.07 -31.07 2.88
N ASN A 43 9.77 -32.27 2.37
CA ASN A 43 10.70 -33.40 2.41
C ASN A 43 11.96 -33.11 1.60
N TYR A 44 11.80 -32.59 0.38
CA TYR A 44 12.89 -32.26 -0.52
C TYR A 44 13.80 -31.18 0.10
N THR A 45 13.24 -30.11 0.65
CA THR A 45 14.02 -29.03 1.28
C THR A 45 14.67 -29.47 2.58
N THR A 46 14.00 -30.29 3.39
CA THR A 46 14.59 -30.88 4.61
C THR A 46 15.80 -31.73 4.27
N THR A 47 15.65 -32.66 3.31
CA THR A 47 16.74 -33.55 2.88
C THR A 47 17.90 -32.74 2.30
N TYR A 48 17.61 -31.69 1.53
CA TYR A 48 18.63 -30.79 1.03
C TYR A 48 19.39 -30.06 2.15
N LEU A 49 18.68 -29.56 3.18
CA LEU A 49 19.30 -28.90 4.33
C LEU A 49 20.13 -29.86 5.18
N GLU A 50 19.68 -31.11 5.34
CA GLU A 50 20.43 -32.18 6.01
C GLU A 50 21.72 -32.52 5.24
N HIS A 51 21.64 -32.62 3.92
CA HIS A 51 22.83 -32.80 3.08
C HIS A 51 23.83 -31.64 3.24
N LEU A 52 23.35 -30.39 3.19
CA LEU A 52 24.21 -29.23 3.44
C LEU A 52 24.79 -29.20 4.86
N HIS A 53 24.09 -29.76 5.85
CA HIS A 53 24.57 -29.88 7.22
C HIS A 53 25.74 -30.85 7.31
N ILE A 54 25.56 -32.05 6.77
CA ILE A 54 26.59 -33.10 6.76
C ILE A 54 27.81 -32.65 5.95
N ALA A 55 27.59 -31.91 4.86
CA ALA A 55 28.67 -31.35 4.05
C ALA A 55 29.37 -30.13 4.68
N GLU A 56 28.96 -29.69 5.87
CA GLU A 56 29.44 -28.47 6.56
C GLU A 56 29.30 -27.18 5.72
N LYS A 57 28.35 -27.17 4.76
CA LYS A 57 28.13 -26.07 3.81
C LYS A 57 26.98 -25.14 4.17
N LEU A 58 26.13 -25.49 5.14
CA LEU A 58 24.93 -24.72 5.56
C LEU A 58 25.19 -23.22 5.78
N PHE A 59 26.36 -22.86 6.31
CA PHE A 59 26.73 -21.48 6.64
C PHE A 59 27.95 -20.98 5.86
N THR A 60 28.29 -21.63 4.75
CA THR A 60 29.34 -21.11 3.86
C THR A 60 28.87 -19.81 3.23
N ASN A 61 29.29 -18.70 3.84
CA ASN A 61 28.89 -17.37 3.43
C ASN A 61 29.46 -17.06 2.04
N ASN A 62 28.61 -17.07 1.01
CA ASN A 62 28.92 -16.41 -0.24
C ASN A 62 29.00 -14.90 0.05
N THR A 63 30.22 -14.35 0.01
CA THR A 63 30.52 -12.95 0.33
C THR A 63 29.76 -11.95 -0.56
N GLU A 64 29.29 -12.39 -1.73
CA GLU A 64 28.53 -11.59 -2.70
C GLU A 64 27.11 -11.21 -2.25
N SER A 65 26.53 -11.92 -1.27
CA SER A 65 25.17 -11.63 -0.74
C SER A 65 25.19 -11.20 0.73
N SER A 66 26.26 -10.54 1.18
CA SER A 66 26.34 -10.03 2.56
C SER A 66 25.14 -9.13 2.90
N LEU A 67 24.59 -9.26 4.11
CA LEU A 67 23.54 -8.38 4.65
C LEU A 67 23.90 -6.90 4.48
N SER A 68 25.19 -6.56 4.59
CA SER A 68 25.69 -5.20 4.36
C SER A 68 25.48 -4.72 2.91
N ALA A 69 25.68 -5.59 1.92
CA ALA A 69 25.44 -5.30 0.51
C ALA A 69 23.94 -5.14 0.24
N LEU A 70 23.09 -5.97 0.85
CA LEU A 70 21.63 -5.85 0.80
C LEU A 70 21.15 -4.51 1.35
N VAL A 71 21.60 -4.14 2.56
CA VAL A 71 21.25 -2.87 3.21
C VAL A 71 21.72 -1.68 2.38
N LYS A 72 22.93 -1.75 1.82
CA LYS A 72 23.44 -0.70 0.93
C LYS A 72 22.62 -0.61 -0.36
N GLY A 73 22.29 -1.74 -0.98
CA GLY A 73 21.41 -1.82 -2.15
C GLY A 73 20.05 -1.19 -1.90
N TYR A 74 19.45 -1.47 -0.73
CA TYR A 74 18.21 -0.85 -0.27
C TYR A 74 18.30 0.67 -0.17
N LYS A 75 19.27 1.17 0.62
CA LYS A 75 19.44 2.61 0.82
C LYS A 75 19.69 3.36 -0.49
N CYS A 76 20.38 2.74 -1.43
CA CYS A 76 20.69 3.34 -2.72
C CYS A 76 19.63 3.12 -3.80
N GLY A 77 18.54 2.38 -3.51
CA GLY A 77 17.50 2.04 -4.50
C GLY A 77 18.00 1.16 -5.66
N LYS A 78 19.07 0.39 -5.44
CA LYS A 78 19.72 -0.50 -6.42
C LYS A 78 19.70 -1.96 -5.97
N LEU A 79 18.61 -2.38 -5.34
CA LEU A 79 18.42 -3.80 -4.99
C LEU A 79 18.18 -4.57 -6.28
N ASP A 80 19.05 -5.56 -6.52
CA ASP A 80 18.91 -6.53 -7.58
C ASP A 80 17.99 -7.68 -7.13
N GLU A 81 17.23 -8.23 -8.06
CA GLU A 81 16.44 -9.42 -7.88
C GLU A 81 17.29 -10.63 -7.47
N HIS A 82 18.57 -10.67 -7.86
CA HIS A 82 19.51 -11.71 -7.45
C HIS A 82 19.68 -11.80 -5.92
N TYR A 83 19.52 -10.70 -5.18
CA TYR A 83 19.55 -10.74 -3.70
C TYR A 83 18.30 -11.41 -3.10
N LEU A 84 17.18 -11.40 -3.82
CA LEU A 84 15.92 -12.05 -3.43
C LEU A 84 15.78 -13.46 -4.00
N ARG A 85 16.75 -13.90 -4.80
CA ARG A 85 16.94 -15.29 -5.21
C ARG A 85 18.04 -15.89 -4.34
N PRO A 86 17.77 -16.36 -3.10
CA PRO A 86 18.60 -17.42 -2.58
C PRO A 86 18.60 -18.50 -3.66
N ASN A 87 19.77 -18.97 -4.08
CA ASN A 87 19.85 -20.18 -4.89
C ASN A 87 19.38 -21.34 -3.98
N MET A 88 18.07 -21.40 -3.73
CA MET A 88 17.44 -22.34 -2.80
C MET A 88 17.64 -23.77 -3.29
N PHE A 89 17.88 -23.92 -4.59
CA PHE A 89 18.20 -25.15 -5.26
C PHE A 89 19.42 -24.93 -6.16
N ARG A 90 20.65 -25.05 -5.62
CA ARG A 90 21.80 -25.40 -6.47
C ARG A 90 21.74 -26.91 -6.67
N PRO A 91 21.27 -27.43 -7.83
CA PRO A 91 20.97 -28.86 -7.99
C PRO A 91 22.23 -29.73 -8.06
N ILE A 92 23.40 -29.10 -8.13
CA ILE A 92 24.65 -29.71 -8.58
C ILE A 92 25.29 -30.58 -7.48
N GLU A 93 24.92 -30.39 -6.21
CA GLU A 93 25.56 -31.13 -5.10
C GLU A 93 24.64 -32.11 -4.36
N PHE A 94 23.34 -32.15 -4.65
CA PHE A 94 22.38 -33.04 -3.98
C PHE A 94 21.90 -34.13 -4.95
N GLU A 95 22.04 -35.41 -4.57
CA GLU A 95 21.55 -36.57 -5.31
C GLU A 95 20.01 -36.65 -5.25
N ALA A 96 19.35 -35.82 -6.05
CA ALA A 96 17.92 -35.96 -6.37
C ALA A 96 17.76 -36.55 -7.77
N GLY A 97 16.73 -37.38 -7.96
CA GLY A 97 16.36 -37.89 -9.29
C GLY A 97 15.98 -36.76 -10.25
N GLU A 98 16.10 -36.98 -11.56
CA GLU A 98 15.74 -35.98 -12.57
C GLU A 98 14.28 -35.54 -12.44
N GLU A 99 13.36 -36.48 -12.21
CA GLU A 99 11.94 -36.20 -12.00
C GLU A 99 11.68 -35.36 -10.74
N GLU A 100 12.39 -35.67 -9.63
CA GLU A 100 12.27 -34.92 -8.38
C GLU A 100 12.78 -33.49 -8.55
N ARG A 101 13.92 -33.31 -9.25
CA ARG A 101 14.45 -31.98 -9.58
C ARG A 101 13.48 -31.19 -10.44
N ALA A 102 12.88 -31.82 -11.45
CA ALA A 102 11.89 -31.17 -12.30
C ALA A 102 10.64 -30.75 -11.50
N LEU A 103 10.16 -31.61 -10.59
CA LEU A 103 9.04 -31.29 -9.71
C LEU A 103 9.39 -30.17 -8.72
N ALA A 104 10.58 -30.19 -8.12
CA ALA A 104 11.05 -29.14 -7.22
C ALA A 104 11.11 -27.78 -7.93
N HIS A 105 11.68 -27.72 -9.13
CA HIS A 105 11.74 -26.49 -9.93
C HIS A 105 10.34 -25.98 -10.30
N LYS A 106 9.41 -26.88 -10.66
CA LYS A 106 8.02 -26.51 -10.92
C LYS A 106 7.35 -25.90 -9.68
N ILE A 107 7.55 -26.50 -8.51
CA ILE A 107 6.99 -26.00 -7.24
C ILE A 107 7.61 -24.64 -6.89
N GLU A 108 8.92 -24.47 -7.05
CA GLU A 108 9.60 -23.20 -6.85
C GLU A 108 8.98 -22.09 -7.72
N GLN A 109 8.73 -22.38 -9.00
CA GLN A 109 8.07 -21.43 -9.90
C GLN A 109 6.65 -21.07 -9.43
N GLN A 110 5.87 -22.06 -8.98
CA GLN A 110 4.52 -21.82 -8.44
C GLN A 110 4.55 -20.98 -7.15
N LEU A 111 5.47 -21.28 -6.24
CA LEU A 111 5.67 -20.50 -5.01
C LEU A 111 6.02 -19.06 -5.33
N ARG A 112 6.95 -18.85 -6.26
CA ARG A 112 7.36 -17.52 -6.68
C ARG A 112 6.19 -16.73 -7.30
N GLU A 113 5.42 -17.39 -8.14
CA GLU A 113 4.25 -16.81 -8.77
C GLU A 113 3.21 -16.36 -7.73
N ASP A 114 2.90 -17.21 -6.73
CA ASP A 114 1.88 -16.90 -5.73
C ASP A 114 2.35 -15.88 -4.68
N ILE A 115 3.56 -16.06 -4.13
CA ILE A 115 4.10 -15.28 -3.01
C ILE A 115 4.58 -13.90 -3.48
N ILE A 116 5.12 -13.80 -4.71
CA ILE A 116 5.73 -12.58 -5.22
C ILE A 116 4.90 -11.97 -6.34
N ALA A 117 4.80 -12.62 -7.50
CA ALA A 117 4.29 -11.97 -8.72
C ALA A 117 2.81 -11.59 -8.58
N LYS A 118 1.92 -12.55 -8.33
CA LYS A 118 0.48 -12.29 -8.15
C LYS A 118 0.20 -11.40 -6.95
N ARG A 119 0.99 -11.53 -5.88
CA ARG A 119 0.86 -10.69 -4.69
C ARG A 119 1.15 -9.22 -5.04
N ASN A 120 2.27 -8.95 -5.72
CA ASN A 120 2.66 -7.62 -6.19
C ASN A 120 1.63 -7.01 -7.15
N GLU A 121 1.13 -7.81 -8.09
CA GLU A 121 0.10 -7.38 -9.02
C GLU A 121 -1.18 -6.96 -8.29
N ARG A 122 -1.68 -7.80 -7.35
CA ARG A 122 -2.87 -7.46 -6.55
C ARG A 122 -2.67 -6.19 -5.74
N MET A 123 -1.52 -6.00 -5.10
CA MET A 123 -1.21 -4.78 -4.35
C MET A 123 -1.18 -3.55 -5.26
N ALA A 124 -0.52 -3.63 -6.42
CA ALA A 124 -0.47 -2.52 -7.38
C ALA A 124 -1.86 -2.15 -7.92
N ASN A 125 -2.68 -3.15 -8.26
CA ASN A 125 -4.05 -2.95 -8.71
C ASN A 125 -4.91 -2.25 -7.63
N ARG A 126 -4.77 -2.65 -6.36
CA ARG A 126 -5.47 -2.02 -5.24
C ARG A 126 -5.03 -0.58 -5.01
N LEU A 127 -3.72 -0.31 -5.03
CA LEU A 127 -3.17 1.04 -4.94
C LEU A 127 -3.70 1.92 -6.08
N SER A 128 -3.60 1.44 -7.33
CA SER A 128 -4.08 2.18 -8.50
C SER A 128 -5.58 2.50 -8.41
N SER A 129 -6.38 1.51 -7.99
CA SER A 129 -7.81 1.70 -7.77
C SER A 129 -8.10 2.72 -6.67
N PHE A 130 -7.30 2.74 -5.61
CA PHE A 130 -7.44 3.68 -4.50
C PHE A 130 -7.05 5.10 -4.92
N PHE A 131 -5.94 5.27 -5.65
CA PHE A 131 -5.48 6.56 -6.18
C PHE A 131 -6.51 7.18 -7.13
N SER A 132 -7.05 6.36 -8.04
CA SER A 132 -8.06 6.80 -9.02
C SER A 132 -9.34 7.32 -8.35
N ARG A 133 -9.75 6.72 -7.23
CA ARG A 133 -10.92 7.14 -6.44
C ARG A 133 -10.66 8.37 -5.57
N ASN A 134 -9.40 8.63 -5.24
CA ASN A 134 -9.01 9.68 -4.30
C ASN A 134 -7.91 10.61 -4.87
N PRO A 135 -8.11 11.26 -6.03
CA PRO A 135 -7.07 12.02 -6.72
C PRO A 135 -6.61 13.29 -5.97
N HIS A 136 -7.35 13.68 -4.92
CA HIS A 136 -7.09 14.85 -4.10
C HIS A 136 -6.31 14.54 -2.81
N LEU A 137 -6.05 13.25 -2.52
CA LEU A 137 -5.36 12.83 -1.32
C LEU A 137 -3.87 12.60 -1.59
N THR A 138 -3.04 12.94 -0.59
CA THR A 138 -1.67 12.41 -0.50
C THR A 138 -1.72 11.18 0.37
N ILE A 139 -1.19 10.07 -0.13
CA ILE A 139 -1.27 8.78 0.54
C ILE A 139 0.14 8.34 0.89
N PHE A 140 0.31 7.97 2.16
CA PHE A 140 1.48 7.26 2.61
C PHE A 140 1.18 5.76 2.59
N SER A 141 2.05 4.98 1.95
CA SER A 141 1.92 3.52 1.90
C SER A 141 3.22 2.89 2.36
N ALA A 142 3.12 1.86 3.19
CA ALA A 142 4.24 1.09 3.68
C ALA A 142 4.01 -0.39 3.37
N PHE A 143 5.02 -1.04 2.80
CA PHE A 143 5.06 -2.47 2.53
C PHE A 143 6.52 -2.95 2.60
N GLY A 144 6.72 -4.27 2.71
CA GLY A 144 8.05 -4.86 2.84
C GLY A 144 8.96 -4.59 1.63
N SER A 145 10.27 -4.53 1.88
CA SER A 145 11.28 -4.23 0.85
C SER A 145 11.27 -5.20 -0.34
N GLY A 146 10.81 -6.44 -0.15
CA GLY A 146 10.68 -7.44 -1.21
C GLY A 146 9.71 -7.05 -2.35
N HIS A 147 8.84 -6.06 -2.15
CA HIS A 147 7.85 -5.64 -3.15
C HIS A 147 8.34 -4.55 -4.12
N PHE A 148 9.54 -4.00 -3.91
CA PHE A 148 10.01 -2.80 -4.63
C PHE A 148 10.95 -3.09 -5.81
N PHE A 149 11.50 -4.30 -5.91
CA PHE A 149 12.64 -4.56 -6.80
C PHE A 149 12.39 -5.69 -7.79
N GLY A 150 13.01 -5.58 -8.96
CA GLY A 150 12.88 -6.55 -10.04
C GLY A 150 11.66 -6.35 -10.93
N ASN A 151 11.53 -7.24 -11.91
CA ASN A 151 10.35 -7.34 -12.76
C ASN A 151 9.15 -7.81 -11.92
N ASP A 152 7.95 -7.37 -12.30
CA ASP A 152 6.70 -7.63 -11.58
C ASP A 152 6.71 -7.18 -10.10
N SER A 153 7.57 -6.20 -9.75
CA SER A 153 7.46 -5.44 -8.50
C SER A 153 6.22 -4.54 -8.51
N VAL A 154 5.76 -4.11 -7.32
CA VAL A 154 4.62 -3.18 -7.20
C VAL A 154 4.88 -1.90 -7.99
N LEU A 155 6.11 -1.36 -7.90
CA LEU A 155 6.54 -0.20 -8.67
C LEU A 155 6.53 -0.48 -10.17
N HIS A 156 6.98 -1.65 -10.61
CA HIS A 156 6.92 -2.03 -12.03
C HIS A 156 5.48 -2.05 -12.56
N HIS A 157 4.54 -2.65 -11.83
CA HIS A 157 3.12 -2.64 -12.20
C HIS A 157 2.53 -1.22 -12.24
N LEU A 158 2.79 -0.38 -11.23
CA LEU A 158 2.32 1.00 -11.22
C LEU A 158 2.88 1.80 -12.41
N LYS A 159 4.16 1.63 -12.75
CA LYS A 159 4.75 2.28 -13.93
C LYS A 159 4.05 1.85 -15.22
N ARG A 160 3.74 0.56 -15.38
CA ARG A 160 2.95 0.04 -16.53
C ARG A 160 1.55 0.63 -16.60
N MET A 161 0.95 0.94 -15.45
CA MET A 161 -0.36 1.61 -15.34
C MET A 161 -0.30 3.12 -15.61
N GLY A 162 0.88 3.68 -15.91
CA GLY A 162 1.06 5.10 -16.27
C GLY A 162 1.45 6.02 -15.11
N TYR A 163 1.71 5.48 -13.91
CA TYR A 163 2.19 6.29 -12.79
C TYR A 163 3.66 6.68 -12.96
N THR A 164 3.98 7.92 -12.60
CA THR A 164 5.36 8.39 -12.51
C THR A 164 5.93 8.04 -11.14
N ILE A 165 7.08 7.36 -11.12
CA ILE A 165 7.73 6.92 -9.89
C ILE A 165 9.03 7.71 -9.73
N GLN A 166 9.16 8.38 -8.60
CA GLN A 166 10.34 9.17 -8.24
C GLN A 166 10.82 8.73 -6.87
N ASN A 167 12.14 8.66 -6.72
CA ASN A 167 12.77 8.32 -5.45
C ASN A 167 12.80 9.58 -4.59
N VAL A 168 12.27 9.48 -3.36
CA VAL A 168 12.22 10.59 -2.40
C VAL A 168 13.46 10.54 -1.52
N ARG A 169 14.17 11.66 -1.41
CA ARG A 169 15.34 11.87 -0.56
C ARG A 169 14.94 12.55 0.74
N GLU A 170 15.82 12.49 1.74
CA GLU A 170 15.61 13.11 3.06
C GLU A 170 15.30 14.62 2.98
N ASN A 171 15.87 15.32 2.00
CA ASN A 171 15.69 16.75 1.82
C ASN A 171 14.54 17.12 0.86
N ASP A 172 13.80 16.13 0.35
CA ASP A 172 12.71 16.40 -0.59
C ASP A 172 11.46 16.84 0.18
N ALA A 173 10.88 17.97 -0.22
CA ALA A 173 9.62 18.44 0.33
C ALA A 173 8.44 17.76 -0.39
N ILE A 174 7.71 16.88 0.31
CA ILE A 174 6.49 16.27 -0.22
C ILE A 174 5.31 17.23 0.04
N ALA A 175 5.00 18.09 -0.94
CA ALA A 175 3.82 18.92 -0.88
C ALA A 175 2.57 18.13 -1.33
N PRO A 176 1.42 18.29 -0.65
CA PRO A 176 0.18 17.71 -1.14
C PRO A 176 -0.20 18.29 -2.51
N PRO A 177 -0.89 17.53 -3.37
CA PRO A 177 -1.30 18.02 -4.67
C PRO A 177 -2.15 19.28 -4.48
N PRO A 178 -1.96 20.31 -5.32
CA PRO A 178 -2.78 21.51 -5.23
C PRO A 178 -4.25 21.11 -5.35
N LYS A 179 -5.09 21.56 -4.40
CA LYS A 179 -6.53 21.32 -4.45
C LYS A 179 -7.02 21.68 -5.85
N PRO A 180 -7.83 20.83 -6.52
CA PRO A 180 -8.39 21.22 -7.80
C PRO A 180 -9.10 22.55 -7.59
N ARG A 181 -8.62 23.60 -8.27
CA ARG A 181 -9.36 24.86 -8.34
C ARG A 181 -10.68 24.47 -8.99
N ASN A 182 -11.74 24.37 -8.20
CA ASN A 182 -13.09 24.48 -8.72
C ASN A 182 -13.12 25.82 -9.45
N LYS A 183 -12.87 25.81 -10.76
CA LYS A 183 -13.24 26.91 -11.63
C LYS A 183 -14.76 26.86 -11.64
N TYR A 184 -15.38 27.46 -10.63
CA TYR A 184 -16.74 27.93 -10.76
C TYR A 184 -16.71 28.85 -11.98
N LYS A 185 -17.14 28.35 -13.14
CA LYS A 185 -17.56 29.22 -14.22
C LYS A 185 -18.78 29.93 -13.67
N PHE A 186 -18.55 31.13 -13.14
CA PHE A 186 -19.63 32.06 -12.89
C PHE A 186 -20.23 32.35 -14.27
N ASN A 187 -21.38 31.75 -14.58
CA ASN A 187 -22.17 32.22 -15.70
C ASN A 187 -22.54 33.67 -15.36
N SER A 188 -22.20 34.60 -16.26
CA SER A 188 -22.46 36.03 -16.12
C SER A 188 -23.94 36.40 -15.97
N LEU A 189 -24.85 35.43 -15.97
CA LEU A 189 -26.29 35.58 -15.75
C LEU A 189 -26.67 36.07 -14.34
N TRP A 190 -25.72 36.16 -13.40
CA TRP A 190 -25.95 36.65 -12.03
C TRP A 190 -25.31 38.01 -11.72
N MET A 191 -24.89 38.77 -12.74
CA MET A 191 -24.65 40.20 -12.58
C MET A 191 -25.82 40.95 -13.20
N ARG A 192 -26.87 41.19 -12.42
CA ARG A 192 -27.81 42.27 -12.75
C ARG A 192 -27.10 43.58 -12.47
N ASP A 193 -26.77 44.30 -13.53
CA ASP A 193 -26.37 45.70 -13.45
C ASP A 193 -27.43 46.46 -12.65
N LYS A 194 -27.01 47.03 -11.52
CA LYS A 194 -27.84 48.01 -10.80
C LYS A 194 -27.71 49.35 -11.51
N PRO A 195 -28.78 49.96 -12.04
CA PRO A 195 -28.80 51.40 -12.19
C PRO A 195 -29.08 52.02 -10.81
N ALA A 196 -28.37 53.10 -10.53
CA ALA A 196 -28.58 53.91 -9.34
C ALA A 196 -29.86 54.77 -9.45
N VAL A 197 -30.36 55.17 -8.27
CA VAL A 197 -31.34 56.25 -7.99
C VAL A 197 -32.82 55.79 -8.09
N SER A 198 -33.79 56.11 -7.20
CA SER A 198 -33.97 57.09 -6.12
C SER A 198 -35.03 56.60 -5.09
N LYS A 199 -34.96 57.17 -3.88
CA LYS A 199 -35.96 57.23 -2.78
C LYS A 199 -37.39 56.77 -3.10
N ILE A 200 -37.86 55.77 -2.33
CA ILE A 200 -39.27 55.65 -1.90
C ILE A 200 -39.28 55.22 -0.43
N SER A 201 -39.95 56.00 0.41
CA SER A 201 -40.29 55.74 1.81
C SER A 201 -41.72 55.20 1.89
N VAL A 202 -41.95 54.09 2.60
CA VAL A 202 -43.27 53.61 3.10
C VAL A 202 -42.97 52.75 4.34
N GLU A 203 -43.13 53.28 5.55
CA GLU A 203 -44.33 53.30 6.43
C GLU A 203 -44.49 52.00 7.24
N ILE A 204 -44.39 52.12 8.57
CA ILE A 204 -44.55 51.04 9.54
C ILE A 204 -46.06 50.83 9.74
N ILE A 205 -46.54 49.62 9.45
CA ILE A 205 -47.88 49.19 9.86
C ILE A 205 -47.69 48.18 11.00
N GLU A 206 -48.00 48.61 12.21
CA GLU A 206 -48.32 47.69 13.30
C GLU A 206 -49.83 47.47 13.31
N GLU A 207 -50.29 46.23 13.15
CA GLU A 207 -51.53 45.76 13.79
C GLU A 207 -51.46 44.28 14.18
N ASN A 208 -51.41 44.09 15.51
CA ASN A 208 -52.07 43.14 16.39
C ASN A 208 -52.40 41.68 16.00
N LEU A 209 -51.78 40.80 16.80
CA LEU A 209 -52.22 39.52 17.39
C LEU A 209 -53.45 38.79 16.80
N SER A 210 -53.23 37.52 16.42
CA SER A 210 -54.02 36.40 16.97
C SER A 210 -53.28 35.06 16.89
N SER A 211 -53.03 34.47 18.06
CA SER A 211 -52.96 33.04 18.42
C SER A 211 -52.42 32.00 17.43
N ALA A 212 -51.30 31.35 17.77
CA ALA A 212 -51.33 29.98 18.32
C ALA A 212 -49.91 29.44 18.54
N THR A 213 -49.59 29.21 19.80
CA THR A 213 -48.46 28.44 20.37
C THR A 213 -48.32 27.02 19.77
N LEU A 214 -47.10 26.51 19.60
CA LEU A 214 -46.41 25.67 20.61
C LEU A 214 -45.01 25.17 20.17
N TYR A 215 -44.14 25.19 21.18
CA TYR A 215 -42.73 24.81 21.41
C TYR A 215 -42.10 23.60 20.69
N PHE A 216 -40.76 23.62 20.58
CA PHE A 216 -39.92 22.60 21.23
C PHE A 216 -38.55 23.16 21.66
N PHE A 217 -38.03 22.57 22.74
CA PHE A 217 -37.10 23.11 23.73
C PHE A 217 -35.62 23.22 23.33
N VAL A 218 -34.96 24.21 23.94
CA VAL A 218 -33.51 24.29 24.14
C VAL A 218 -33.13 23.44 25.35
N PHE A 219 -32.08 22.62 25.23
CA PHE A 219 -31.23 22.27 26.37
C PHE A 219 -29.81 22.76 26.08
N ILE A 220 -29.46 23.86 26.72
CA ILE A 220 -28.08 24.25 27.01
C ILE A 220 -27.87 23.92 28.48
N SER A 221 -26.77 23.27 28.82
CA SER A 221 -26.10 23.57 30.07
C SER A 221 -24.61 23.73 29.81
N LEU A 222 -24.15 24.96 30.02
CA LEU A 222 -22.76 25.37 30.00
C LEU A 222 -22.18 25.18 31.42
N ALA A 223 -20.99 24.58 31.45
CA ALA A 223 -19.80 24.85 32.28
C ALA A 223 -19.95 25.32 33.75
N ASN A 224 -19.20 24.66 34.64
CA ASN A 224 -18.11 25.26 35.44
C ASN A 224 -17.31 24.15 36.13
N VAL A 225 -15.98 24.09 35.97
CA VAL A 225 -14.97 24.71 36.85
C VAL A 225 -15.14 24.27 38.31
N TYR A 226 -14.40 23.24 38.70
CA TYR A 226 -13.34 23.27 39.73
C TYR A 226 -12.29 22.22 39.39
#